data_AF-A0A951S3V4-F1
#
_entry.id   AF-A0A951S3V4-F1
#
_cell.length_a   1.000
_cell.length_b   1.000
_cell.length_c   1.000
_cell.angle_alpha   90.00
_cell.angle_beta   90.00
_cell.angle_gamma   90.00
#
_symmetry.space_group_name_H-M   'P 1'
#
loop_
_entity.id
_entity.type
_entity.pdbx_description
1 polymer ?
#
loop_
_entity_poly.entity_id
_entity_poly.type
_entity_poly.pdbx_seq_one_letter_code
_entity_poly.pdbx_strand_id
1 'polypeptide(L)'
;MKISGKIILAGMIMLVYSCSTSVSISDYYQNNTIDKNNTNKTSVSKSIMLYKNSSSSSNSTLEMIAYKSDETKYLIIGSRKTAKELKNNEQSYQVGINEIYPKMKEEEEIRAYSDYSVYYTNLSADVVIALADSLPAIKSAYTTLTPGYGQTMYLNYNVSKDLRISIPKKSPTERPSKCILWVGGRKHTMSIDYLTTTLEKFRHFN
;
A
#
# COMPACT_ATOMS: atom_id res chain seq x y z
N MET A 1 -29.93 -24.44 -40.15
CA MET A 1 -28.89 -23.37 -40.13
C MET A 1 -29.48 -22.20 -39.35
N LYS A 2 -29.12 -22.05 -38.08
CA LYS A 2 -27.99 -21.25 -37.53
C LYS A 2 -28.31 -19.73 -37.43
N ILE A 3 -28.36 -19.29 -36.15
CA ILE A 3 -27.88 -17.98 -35.61
C ILE A 3 -28.89 -16.82 -35.79
N SER A 4 -29.27 -16.00 -34.80
CA SER A 4 -28.83 -15.73 -33.42
C SER A 4 -29.88 -14.89 -32.70
N GLY A 5 -30.05 -15.13 -31.39
CA GLY A 5 -30.79 -14.23 -30.51
C GLY A 5 -30.07 -12.90 -30.31
N LYS A 6 -30.86 -11.83 -30.23
CA LYS A 6 -30.46 -10.57 -29.60
C LYS A 6 -31.29 -10.41 -28.34
N ILE A 7 -30.74 -10.91 -27.23
CA ILE A 7 -31.18 -10.47 -25.90
C ILE A 7 -30.59 -9.07 -25.72
N ILE A 8 -31.45 -8.06 -25.76
CA ILE A 8 -31.12 -6.70 -25.38
C ILE A 8 -30.99 -6.72 -23.85
N LEU A 9 -29.79 -6.94 -23.35
CA LEU A 9 -29.49 -6.73 -21.93
C LEU A 9 -29.23 -5.23 -21.74
N ALA A 10 -30.30 -4.49 -21.49
CA ALA A 10 -30.22 -3.11 -21.03
C ALA A 10 -29.59 -3.11 -19.63
N GLY A 11 -28.30 -2.72 -19.55
CA GLY A 11 -27.56 -2.58 -18.32
C GLY A 11 -28.05 -1.39 -17.50
N MET A 12 -29.11 -1.58 -16.72
CA MET A 12 -29.42 -0.71 -15.58
C MET A 12 -28.43 -1.00 -14.46
N ILE A 13 -27.36 -0.23 -14.39
CA ILE A 13 -26.57 -0.11 -13.15
C ILE A 13 -27.37 0.82 -12.24
N MET A 14 -28.20 0.25 -11.35
CA MET A 14 -28.74 1.00 -10.22
C MET A 14 -27.58 1.46 -9.35
N LEU A 15 -27.33 2.77 -9.32
CA LEU A 15 -26.47 3.43 -8.34
C LEU A 15 -27.22 3.49 -7.01
N VAL A 16 -27.27 2.35 -6.32
CA VAL A 16 -27.63 2.33 -4.90
C VAL A 16 -26.44 2.94 -4.16
N TYR A 17 -26.62 4.15 -3.64
CA TYR A 17 -25.74 4.76 -2.64
C TYR A 17 -25.80 3.91 -1.37
N SER A 18 -25.09 2.77 -1.35
CA SER A 18 -24.76 2.09 -0.11
C SER A 18 -23.59 2.83 0.50
N CYS A 19 -23.75 3.26 1.75
CA CYS A 19 -22.69 3.77 2.61
C CYS A 19 -21.60 2.68 2.71
N SER A 20 -20.65 2.69 1.77
CA SER A 20 -19.67 1.63 1.61
C SER A 20 -18.52 1.90 2.57
N THR A 21 -18.40 1.04 3.58
CA THR A 21 -17.27 1.03 4.52
C THR A 21 -15.96 0.97 3.74
N SER A 22 -15.00 1.84 4.10
CA SER A 22 -13.73 1.89 3.38
C SER A 22 -12.95 0.60 3.57
N VAL A 23 -12.78 -0.21 2.52
CA VAL A 23 -11.95 -1.43 2.60
C VAL A 23 -10.49 -1.01 2.70
N SER A 24 -9.88 -1.26 3.85
CA SER A 24 -8.46 -1.01 4.10
C SER A 24 -7.61 -2.16 3.57
N ILE A 25 -6.32 -1.94 3.31
CA ILE A 25 -5.37 -3.01 2.98
C ILE A 25 -5.34 -4.05 4.12
N SER A 26 -5.59 -3.62 5.35
CA SER A 26 -5.72 -4.50 6.52
C SER A 26 -6.80 -5.57 6.30
N ASP A 27 -7.98 -5.15 5.87
CA ASP A 27 -9.12 -6.06 5.64
C ASP A 27 -8.83 -7.02 4.48
N TYR A 28 -8.21 -6.51 3.42
CA TYR A 28 -7.77 -7.33 2.28
C TYR A 28 -6.74 -8.39 2.71
N TYR A 29 -5.76 -8.01 3.52
CA TYR A 29 -4.71 -8.91 4.00
C TYR A 29 -5.29 -10.01 4.90
N GLN A 30 -6.17 -9.64 5.84
CA GLN A 30 -6.84 -10.59 6.73
C GLN A 30 -7.59 -11.65 5.93
N ASN A 31 -8.47 -11.23 5.02
CA ASN A 31 -9.31 -12.14 4.25
C ASN A 31 -8.51 -13.06 3.31
N ASN A 32 -7.46 -12.54 2.65
CA ASN A 32 -6.76 -13.27 1.57
C ASN A 32 -5.51 -14.02 2.03
N THR A 33 -4.92 -13.63 3.16
CA THR A 33 -3.67 -14.24 3.66
C THR A 33 -3.90 -15.04 4.92
N ILE A 34 -4.64 -14.49 5.88
CA ILE A 34 -4.80 -15.11 7.19
C ILE A 34 -5.96 -16.09 7.18
N ASP A 35 -7.17 -15.62 6.87
CA ASP A 35 -8.39 -16.43 6.96
C ASP A 35 -8.35 -17.59 5.96
N LYS A 36 -7.85 -17.34 4.75
CA LYS A 36 -7.69 -18.38 3.71
C LYS A 36 -6.74 -19.51 4.13
N ASN A 37 -5.65 -19.19 4.82
CA ASN A 37 -4.62 -20.16 5.22
C ASN A 37 -4.88 -20.81 6.60
N ASN A 38 -5.80 -20.26 7.39
CA ASN A 38 -6.14 -20.74 8.73
C ASN A 38 -7.60 -21.22 8.84
N THR A 39 -8.18 -21.74 7.74
CA THR A 39 -9.60 -22.11 7.60
C THR A 39 -10.17 -23.08 8.65
N ASN A 40 -9.36 -23.61 9.58
CA ASN A 40 -9.79 -24.45 10.71
C ASN A 40 -8.97 -24.25 12.00
N LYS A 41 -8.33 -23.07 12.19
CA LYS A 41 -7.51 -22.78 13.37
C LYS A 41 -8.03 -21.54 14.09
N THR A 42 -8.23 -21.64 15.41
CA THR A 42 -8.49 -20.47 16.27
C THR A 42 -7.17 -19.77 16.56
N SER A 43 -6.93 -18.63 15.92
CA SER A 43 -5.79 -17.75 16.21
C SER A 43 -6.29 -16.44 16.82
N VAL A 44 -5.61 -15.93 17.85
CA VAL A 44 -5.90 -14.59 18.37
C VAL A 44 -5.08 -13.59 17.55
N SER A 45 -5.77 -12.82 16.72
CA SER A 45 -5.14 -11.78 15.90
C SER A 45 -5.48 -10.37 16.38
N LYS A 46 -4.50 -9.48 16.33
CA LYS A 46 -4.64 -8.05 16.61
C LYS A 46 -3.95 -7.26 15.51
N SER A 47 -4.56 -6.14 15.12
CA SER A 47 -3.97 -5.21 14.15
C SER A 47 -4.20 -3.75 14.54
N ILE A 48 -3.25 -2.89 14.20
CA ILE A 48 -3.42 -1.43 14.28
C ILE A 48 -2.85 -0.73 13.05
N MET A 49 -3.61 0.23 12.51
CA MET A 49 -3.12 1.11 11.45
C MET A 49 -2.07 2.08 12.03
N LEU A 50 -0.82 1.95 11.60
CA LEU A 50 0.26 2.80 12.07
C LEU A 50 0.41 4.06 11.23
N TYR A 51 0.20 3.92 9.91
CA TYR A 51 0.33 4.98 8.94
C TYR A 51 -0.58 4.75 7.74
N LYS A 52 -1.22 5.83 7.27
CA LYS A 52 -2.00 5.83 6.04
C LYS A 52 -1.77 7.15 5.32
N ASN A 53 -1.45 7.07 4.04
CA ASN A 53 -1.35 8.24 3.18
C ASN A 53 -1.95 7.93 1.82
N SER A 54 -2.86 8.80 1.38
CA SER A 54 -3.50 8.72 0.08
C SER A 54 -3.03 9.91 -0.76
N SER A 55 -2.53 9.62 -1.96
CA SER A 55 -2.25 10.64 -2.96
C SER A 55 -3.39 10.70 -3.96
N SER A 56 -4.08 11.84 -4.01
CA SER A 56 -5.16 12.10 -4.96
C SER A 56 -4.64 12.23 -6.40
N SER A 57 -3.41 12.69 -6.61
CA SER A 57 -2.85 12.86 -7.97
C SER A 57 -2.42 11.54 -8.61
N SER A 58 -1.90 10.60 -7.82
CA SER A 58 -1.51 9.26 -8.31
C SER A 58 -2.54 8.17 -8.01
N ASN A 59 -3.70 8.54 -7.43
CA ASN A 59 -4.75 7.64 -6.97
C ASN A 59 -4.18 6.42 -6.21
N SER A 60 -3.19 6.67 -5.35
CA SER A 60 -2.46 5.61 -4.67
C SER A 60 -2.52 5.80 -3.17
N THR A 61 -2.69 4.71 -2.44
CA THR A 61 -2.64 4.69 -0.97
C THR A 61 -1.47 3.83 -0.52
N LEU A 62 -0.71 4.33 0.44
CA LEU A 62 0.24 3.57 1.25
C LEU A 62 -0.38 3.35 2.62
N GLU A 63 -0.41 2.10 3.08
CA GLU A 63 -0.81 1.75 4.45
C GLU A 63 0.32 0.94 5.11
N MET A 64 0.60 1.23 6.38
CA MET A 64 1.48 0.44 7.23
C MET A 64 0.69 -0.01 8.45
N ILE A 65 0.63 -1.31 8.68
CA ILE A 65 -0.23 -1.92 9.68
C ILE A 65 0.63 -2.83 10.54
N ALA A 66 0.58 -2.63 11.86
CA ALA A 66 1.14 -3.62 12.77
C ALA A 66 0.14 -4.75 12.88
N TYR A 67 0.60 -5.97 12.71
CA TYR A 67 -0.21 -7.18 12.79
C TYR A 67 0.44 -8.18 13.72
N LYS A 68 -0.34 -8.82 14.58
CA LYS A 68 0.10 -9.91 15.44
C LYS A 68 -0.91 -11.04 15.35
N SER A 69 -0.43 -12.25 15.10
CA SER A 69 -1.20 -13.48 15.22
C SER A 69 -0.45 -14.39 16.17
N ASP A 70 -1.11 -14.76 17.26
CA ASP A 70 -0.50 -15.52 18.36
C ASP A 70 0.78 -14.81 18.84
N GLU A 71 1.92 -15.49 18.85
CA GLU A 71 3.21 -14.91 19.26
C GLU A 71 3.97 -14.19 18.14
N THR A 72 3.46 -14.20 16.91
CA THR A 72 4.21 -13.65 15.76
C THR A 72 3.70 -12.28 15.35
N LYS A 73 4.61 -11.30 15.33
CA LYS A 73 4.36 -9.91 14.97
C LYS A 73 5.00 -9.54 13.63
N TYR A 74 4.25 -8.83 12.79
CA TYR A 74 4.64 -8.41 11.45
C TYR A 74 4.21 -6.98 11.15
N LEU A 75 5.04 -6.26 10.39
CA LEU A 75 4.63 -5.01 9.76
C LEU A 75 4.14 -5.33 8.35
N ILE A 76 2.87 -5.08 8.08
CA ILE A 76 2.30 -5.16 6.73
C ILE A 76 2.47 -3.78 6.10
N ILE A 77 3.08 -3.74 4.91
CA ILE A 77 3.22 -2.52 4.12
C ILE A 77 2.48 -2.76 2.81
N GLY A 78 1.40 -2.01 2.61
CA GLY A 78 0.56 -2.12 1.43
C GLY A 78 0.60 -0.90 0.56
N SER A 79 0.67 -1.12 -0.74
CA SER A 79 0.44 -0.13 -1.77
C SER A 79 -0.78 -0.51 -2.59
N ARG A 80 -1.77 0.37 -2.57
CA ARG A 80 -2.91 0.35 -3.49
C ARG A 80 -2.72 1.41 -4.56
N LYS A 81 -3.01 1.07 -5.82
CA LYS A 81 -3.26 2.04 -6.89
C LYS A 81 -4.65 1.78 -7.46
N THR A 82 -5.52 2.78 -7.39
CA THR A 82 -6.84 2.75 -8.01
C THR A 82 -6.68 3.30 -9.42
N ALA A 83 -6.75 2.44 -10.42
CA ALA A 83 -6.72 2.87 -11.81
C ALA A 83 -7.92 2.25 -12.55
N LYS A 84 -9.03 2.98 -12.65
CA LYS A 84 -9.55 3.37 -13.96
C LYS A 84 -10.61 4.46 -13.85
N GLU A 85 -10.52 5.37 -14.80
CA GLU A 85 -11.59 6.22 -15.29
C GLU A 85 -12.47 5.34 -16.18
N LEU A 86 -13.69 4.99 -15.75
CA LEU A 86 -14.65 4.29 -16.61
C LEU A 86 -15.13 5.29 -17.65
N LYS A 87 -14.84 5.05 -18.93
CA LYS A 87 -15.41 5.83 -20.03
C LYS A 87 -16.70 5.17 -20.50
N ASN A 88 -17.83 5.83 -20.32
CA ASN A 88 -19.12 5.46 -20.92
C ASN A 88 -19.64 6.67 -21.70
N ASN A 89 -19.83 6.53 -23.01
CA ASN A 89 -20.37 7.57 -23.89
C ASN A 89 -19.77 8.96 -23.63
N GLU A 90 -18.45 9.08 -23.75
CA GLU A 90 -17.66 10.32 -23.53
C GLU A 90 -17.57 10.83 -22.08
N GLN A 91 -18.29 10.23 -21.13
CA GLN A 91 -18.20 10.55 -19.71
C GLN A 91 -17.23 9.63 -18.99
N SER A 92 -16.39 10.25 -18.18
CA SER A 92 -15.35 9.63 -17.37
C SER A 92 -15.79 9.53 -15.91
N TYR A 93 -15.96 8.32 -15.39
CA TYR A 93 -16.31 8.09 -13.98
C TYR A 93 -15.10 7.57 -13.21
N GLN A 94 -14.80 8.21 -12.08
CA GLN A 94 -13.83 7.69 -11.12
C GLN A 94 -14.58 6.81 -10.10
N VAL A 95 -14.23 5.54 -10.02
CA VAL A 95 -14.89 4.59 -9.12
C VAL A 95 -13.91 4.21 -8.01
N GLY A 96 -14.35 4.38 -6.76
CA GLY A 96 -13.59 3.96 -5.59
C GLY A 96 -13.66 2.45 -5.36
N ILE A 97 -12.64 1.88 -4.73
CA ILE A 97 -12.59 0.43 -4.38
C ILE A 97 -13.85 -0.05 -3.65
N ASN A 98 -14.44 0.80 -2.80
CA ASN A 98 -15.61 0.46 -2.00
C ASN A 98 -16.88 0.23 -2.85
N GLU A 99 -16.89 0.71 -4.09
CA GLU A 99 -18.01 0.58 -5.03
C GLU A 99 -17.90 -0.69 -5.90
N ILE A 100 -16.68 -1.24 -6.04
CA ILE A 100 -16.36 -2.42 -6.86
C ILE A 100 -16.36 -3.69 -6.00
N TYR A 101 -15.75 -3.62 -4.82
CA TYR A 101 -15.46 -4.78 -3.96
C TYR A 101 -16.70 -5.57 -3.48
N PRO A 102 -17.83 -4.95 -3.09
CA PRO A 102 -19.02 -5.71 -2.69
C PRO A 102 -19.70 -6.46 -3.84
N LYS A 103 -19.35 -6.13 -5.09
CA LYS A 103 -20.07 -6.57 -6.29
C LYS A 103 -19.31 -7.60 -7.12
N MET A 104 -18.01 -7.81 -6.86
CA MET A 104 -17.17 -8.74 -7.62
C MET A 104 -16.57 -9.78 -6.68
N LYS A 105 -16.83 -11.06 -6.97
CA LYS A 105 -16.42 -12.18 -6.11
C LYS A 105 -15.04 -12.72 -6.46
N GLU A 106 -14.56 -12.50 -7.68
CA GLU A 106 -13.35 -13.13 -8.21
C GLU A 106 -12.27 -12.09 -8.59
N GLU A 107 -11.01 -12.38 -8.25
CA GLU A 107 -9.85 -11.50 -8.51
C GLU A 107 -9.66 -11.20 -10.01
N GLU A 108 -10.00 -12.16 -10.86
CA GLU A 108 -9.91 -12.07 -12.33
C GLU A 108 -10.93 -11.08 -12.90
N GLU A 109 -12.12 -10.97 -12.31
CA GLU A 109 -13.12 -9.96 -12.70
C GLU A 109 -12.68 -8.55 -12.29
N ILE A 110 -12.11 -8.42 -11.08
CA ILE A 110 -11.58 -7.13 -10.59
C ILE A 110 -10.48 -6.61 -11.53
N ARG A 111 -9.60 -7.50 -12.01
CA ARG A 111 -8.55 -7.19 -13.00
C ARG A 111 -9.10 -6.89 -14.39
N ALA A 112 -10.25 -7.46 -14.77
CA ALA A 112 -10.88 -7.21 -16.06
C ALA A 112 -11.56 -5.83 -16.13
N TYR A 113 -12.12 -5.34 -15.02
CA TYR A 113 -12.85 -4.07 -14.96
C TYR A 113 -12.03 -2.87 -14.45
N SER A 114 -10.85 -3.10 -13.88
CA SER A 114 -9.95 -2.06 -13.39
C SER A 114 -8.48 -2.50 -13.44
N ASP A 115 -7.55 -1.56 -13.66
CA ASP A 115 -6.11 -1.75 -13.34
C ASP A 115 -5.91 -1.64 -11.82
N TYR A 116 -6.80 -2.29 -11.06
CA TYR A 116 -6.69 -2.43 -9.63
C TYR A 116 -5.49 -3.31 -9.33
N SER A 117 -4.54 -2.73 -8.63
CA SER A 117 -3.38 -3.47 -8.20
C SER A 117 -3.11 -3.13 -6.74
N VAL A 118 -3.50 -4.05 -5.85
CA VAL A 118 -3.03 -4.08 -4.47
C VAL A 118 -1.78 -4.93 -4.45
N TYR A 119 -0.73 -4.35 -3.88
CA TYR A 119 0.48 -5.05 -3.54
C TYR A 119 0.68 -4.88 -2.05
N TYR A 120 1.04 -5.95 -1.37
CA TYR A 120 1.47 -5.88 0.01
C TYR A 120 2.69 -6.77 0.21
N THR A 121 3.52 -6.38 1.17
CA THR A 121 4.59 -7.22 1.72
C THR A 121 4.47 -7.19 3.23
N ASN A 122 4.82 -8.28 3.89
CA ASN A 122 5.01 -8.33 5.33
C ASN A 122 6.50 -8.36 5.65
N LEU A 123 6.88 -7.67 6.72
CA LEU A 123 8.21 -7.75 7.31
C LEU A 123 8.08 -8.38 8.70
N SER A 124 8.97 -9.31 9.03
CA SER A 124 9.05 -9.85 10.39
C SER A 124 9.43 -8.77 11.39
N ALA A 125 9.08 -8.97 12.67
CA ALA A 125 9.44 -8.02 13.73
C ALA A 125 10.94 -7.69 13.74
N ASP A 126 11.81 -8.69 13.59
CA ASP A 126 13.27 -8.51 13.60
C ASP A 126 13.76 -7.58 12.48
N VAL A 127 13.21 -7.73 11.27
CA VAL A 127 13.56 -6.86 10.13
C VAL A 127 13.12 -5.42 10.38
N VAL A 128 11.94 -5.24 10.98
CA VAL A 128 11.41 -3.89 11.29
C VAL A 128 12.23 -3.23 12.39
N ILE A 129 12.62 -3.99 13.42
CA ILE A 129 13.46 -3.53 14.52
C ILE A 129 14.84 -3.14 13.98
N ALA A 130 15.46 -3.99 13.15
CA ALA A 130 16.75 -3.70 12.51
C ALA A 130 16.68 -2.46 11.62
N LEU A 131 15.60 -2.28 10.86
CA LEU A 131 15.39 -1.04 10.10
C LEU A 131 15.33 0.18 11.02
N ALA A 132 14.58 0.11 12.10
CA ALA A 132 14.46 1.22 13.05
C ALA A 132 15.82 1.57 13.71
N ASP A 133 16.60 0.56 14.10
CA ASP A 133 17.95 0.74 14.65
C ASP A 133 18.95 1.29 13.63
N SER A 134 18.73 1.03 12.34
CA SER A 134 19.58 1.56 11.26
C SER A 134 19.31 3.04 10.94
N LEU A 135 18.16 3.61 11.32
CA LEU A 135 17.78 4.98 10.94
C LEU A 135 18.79 6.05 11.37
N PRO A 136 19.38 6.03 12.59
CA PRO A 136 20.43 6.98 12.96
C PRO A 136 21.66 6.90 12.04
N ALA A 137 22.12 5.69 11.71
CA ALA A 137 23.25 5.48 10.80
C ALA A 137 22.93 5.94 9.38
N ILE A 138 21.71 5.68 8.89
CA ILE A 138 21.21 6.18 7.60
C ILE A 138 21.19 7.72 7.59
N LYS A 139 20.69 8.36 8.66
CA LYS A 139 20.68 9.83 8.78
C LYS A 139 22.11 10.39 8.81
N SER A 140 23.06 9.70 9.44
CA SER A 140 24.48 10.07 9.44
C SER A 140 25.10 9.94 8.04
N ALA A 141 24.91 8.81 7.35
CA ALA A 141 25.38 8.62 5.98
C ALA A 141 24.78 9.63 4.99
N TYR A 142 23.58 10.14 5.26
CA TYR A 142 22.98 11.19 4.43
C TYR A 142 23.74 12.53 4.52
N THR A 143 24.34 12.85 5.67
CA THR A 143 25.08 14.12 5.83
C THR A 143 26.37 14.14 5.01
N THR A 144 26.95 12.98 4.73
CA THR A 144 28.20 12.85 3.95
C THR A 144 27.99 12.98 2.44
N LEU A 145 26.75 12.89 1.96
CA LEU A 145 26.44 13.08 0.53
C LEU A 145 26.67 14.55 0.12
N THR A 146 27.39 14.75 -0.98
CA THR A 146 27.74 16.06 -1.55
C THR A 146 27.25 16.17 -3.00
N PRO A 147 25.94 16.40 -3.25
CA PRO A 147 25.43 16.57 -4.60
C PRO A 147 26.10 17.76 -5.29
N GLY A 148 26.49 17.58 -6.56
CA GLY A 148 26.91 18.69 -7.41
C GLY A 148 25.75 19.62 -7.76
N TYR A 149 26.04 20.79 -8.35
CA TYR A 149 25.02 21.75 -8.75
C TYR A 149 24.00 21.12 -9.71
N GLY A 150 22.71 21.24 -9.39
CA GLY A 150 21.61 20.65 -10.17
C GLY A 150 21.47 19.12 -10.06
N GLN A 151 22.33 18.44 -9.29
CA GLN A 151 22.27 16.99 -9.13
C GLN A 151 21.40 16.60 -7.93
N THR A 152 20.76 15.42 -8.03
CA THR A 152 20.12 14.76 -6.87
C THR A 152 20.84 13.45 -6.62
N MET A 153 21.45 13.32 -5.44
CA MET A 153 21.96 12.04 -4.96
C MET A 153 20.88 11.32 -4.16
N TYR A 154 20.96 9.99 -4.13
CA TYR A 154 20.05 9.16 -3.35
C TYR A 154 20.85 8.28 -2.40
N LEU A 155 20.50 8.34 -1.10
CA LEU A 155 20.88 7.28 -0.17
C LEU A 155 19.84 6.18 -0.26
N ASN A 156 20.24 5.01 -0.77
CA ASN A 156 19.36 3.85 -0.93
C ASN A 156 19.63 2.83 0.18
N TYR A 157 18.56 2.30 0.76
CA TYR A 157 18.60 1.27 1.79
C TYR A 157 17.62 0.16 1.41
N ASN A 158 18.13 -1.04 1.13
CA ASN A 158 17.31 -2.20 0.80
C ASN A 158 16.90 -2.90 2.09
N VAL A 159 15.60 -2.96 2.36
CA VAL A 159 15.06 -3.59 3.59
C VAL A 159 14.72 -5.06 3.32
N SER A 160 14.12 -5.32 2.17
CA SER A 160 13.81 -6.66 1.67
C SER A 160 13.84 -6.67 0.15
N LYS A 161 13.58 -7.82 -0.49
CA LYS A 161 13.40 -7.91 -1.95
C LYS A 161 12.27 -6.99 -2.46
N ASP A 162 11.32 -6.69 -1.59
CA ASP A 162 10.02 -6.08 -1.88
C ASP A 162 9.90 -4.64 -1.33
N LEU A 163 10.85 -4.23 -0.48
CA LEU A 163 10.91 -2.91 0.12
C LEU A 163 12.31 -2.30 0.02
N ARG A 164 12.38 -1.13 -0.63
CA ARG A 164 13.56 -0.25 -0.62
C ARG A 164 13.18 1.16 -0.17
N ILE A 165 14.03 1.77 0.63
CA ILE A 165 13.93 3.17 1.05
C ILE A 165 14.98 3.98 0.31
N SER A 166 14.59 5.10 -0.29
CA SER A 166 15.49 6.05 -0.94
C SER A 166 15.32 7.43 -0.34
N ILE A 167 16.41 8.08 0.07
CA ILE A 167 16.38 9.44 0.64
C ILE A 167 17.08 10.38 -0.35
N PRO A 168 16.34 11.26 -1.05
CA PRO A 168 16.94 12.21 -1.98
C PRO A 168 17.67 13.34 -1.25
N LYS A 169 18.81 13.77 -1.79
CA LYS A 169 19.55 14.98 -1.38
C LYS A 169 19.86 15.82 -2.61
N LYS A 170 19.49 17.10 -2.56
CA LYS A 170 19.62 18.08 -3.64
C LYS A 170 20.67 19.14 -3.35
N SER A 171 21.05 19.33 -2.09
CA SER A 171 22.16 20.23 -1.72
C SER A 171 22.99 19.67 -0.57
N PRO A 172 24.27 20.04 -0.44
CA PRO A 172 25.14 19.56 0.65
C PRO A 172 24.60 19.88 2.07
N THR A 173 23.90 21.00 2.21
CA THR A 173 23.35 21.49 3.50
C THR A 173 21.94 21.00 3.80
N GLU A 174 21.28 20.32 2.85
CA GLU A 174 19.95 19.75 3.06
C GLU A 174 19.99 18.72 4.19
N ARG A 175 18.97 18.76 5.06
CA ARG A 175 18.74 17.75 6.10
C ARG A 175 17.74 16.71 5.59
N PRO A 176 17.86 15.44 6.02
CA PRO A 176 16.94 14.42 5.59
C PRO A 176 15.54 14.74 6.12
N SER A 177 14.61 15.05 5.21
CA SER A 177 13.24 15.44 5.56
C SER A 177 12.19 14.50 4.96
N LYS A 178 12.48 13.94 3.78
CA LYS A 178 11.59 13.04 3.04
C LYS A 178 12.32 11.77 2.65
N CYS A 179 11.59 10.67 2.64
CA CYS A 179 12.03 9.42 2.05
C CYS A 179 11.01 8.92 1.02
N ILE A 180 11.49 8.08 0.13
CA ILE A 180 10.71 7.39 -0.88
C ILE A 180 10.71 5.91 -0.49
N LEU A 181 9.52 5.34 -0.32
CA LEU A 181 9.35 3.91 -0.17
C LEU A 181 8.99 3.32 -1.52
N TRP A 182 9.78 2.35 -1.95
CA TRP A 182 9.53 1.51 -3.10
C TRP A 182 8.94 0.20 -2.60
N VAL A 183 7.63 0.05 -2.71
CA VAL A 183 6.88 -1.12 -2.23
C VAL A 183 6.40 -1.88 -3.46
N GLY A 184 6.98 -3.05 -3.73
CA GLY A 184 6.67 -3.80 -4.96
C GLY A 184 6.90 -3.00 -6.24
N GLY A 185 7.96 -2.19 -6.26
CA GLY A 185 8.28 -1.28 -7.36
C GLY A 185 7.45 0.01 -7.39
N ARG A 186 6.45 0.19 -6.51
CA ARG A 186 5.63 1.41 -6.46
C ARG A 186 6.23 2.46 -5.55
N LYS A 187 6.28 3.70 -6.03
CA LYS A 187 6.86 4.86 -5.36
C LYS A 187 5.85 5.53 -4.42
N HIS A 188 6.20 5.68 -3.15
CA HIS A 188 5.45 6.47 -2.17
C HIS A 188 6.38 7.44 -1.46
N THR A 189 5.99 8.71 -1.35
CA THR A 189 6.80 9.72 -0.64
C THR A 189 6.21 9.96 0.74
N MET A 190 7.05 9.97 1.77
CA MET A 190 6.65 10.32 3.13
C MET A 190 7.75 11.11 3.85
N SER A 191 7.40 11.73 4.98
CA SER A 191 8.41 12.31 5.87
C SER A 191 9.23 11.21 6.52
N ILE A 192 10.55 11.45 6.68
CA ILE A 192 11.42 10.52 7.42
C ILE A 192 11.01 10.44 8.90
N ASP A 193 10.41 11.49 9.45
CA ASP A 193 9.94 11.50 10.84
C ASP A 193 8.66 10.67 10.99
N TYR A 194 7.79 10.67 9.97
CA TYR A 194 6.65 9.76 9.96
C TYR A 194 7.10 8.30 9.85
N LEU A 195 8.15 8.01 9.07
CA LEU A 195 8.70 6.67 9.01
C LEU A 195 9.25 6.26 10.38
N THR A 196 10.08 7.12 11.00
CA THR A 196 10.65 6.90 12.34
C THR A 196 9.55 6.63 13.36
N THR A 197 8.54 7.50 13.43
CA THR A 197 7.41 7.37 14.35
C THR A 197 6.61 6.08 14.10
N THR A 198 6.43 5.69 12.84
CA THR A 198 5.70 4.47 12.47
C THR A 198 6.44 3.23 12.97
N LEU A 199 7.76 3.17 12.77
CA LEU A 199 8.57 2.05 13.25
C LEU A 199 8.63 1.99 14.79
N GLU A 200 8.69 3.14 15.46
CA GLU A 200 8.61 3.19 16.92
C GLU A 200 7.25 2.73 17.45
N LYS A 201 6.14 3.15 16.82
CA LYS A 201 4.81 2.62 17.18
C LYS A 201 4.72 1.11 16.98
N PHE A 202 5.35 0.56 15.94
CA PHE A 202 5.42 -0.88 15.72
C PHE A 202 6.19 -1.62 16.82
N ARG A 203 7.30 -1.06 17.31
CA ARG A 203 8.08 -1.65 18.41
C ARG A 203 7.23 -1.87 19.65
N HIS A 204 6.43 -0.88 20.02
CA HIS A 204 5.58 -0.88 21.20
C HIS A 204 4.23 -1.62 21.01
N PHE A 205 3.93 -2.07 19.80
CA PHE A 205 2.73 -2.86 19.54
C PHE A 205 2.88 -4.30 20.05
N ASN A 206 1.95 -4.72 20.91
CA ASN A 206 1.84 -6.05 21.51
C ASN A 206 0.43 -6.61 21.46
#